data_AF-G9XST2-F1
#
_entry.id   AF-G9XST2-F1
#
_cell.length_a   1.000
_cell.length_b   1.000
_cell.length_c   1.000
_cell.angle_alpha   90.00
_cell.angle_beta   90.00
_cell.angle_gamma   90.00
#
_symmetry.space_group_name_H-M   'P 1'
#
loop_
_entity.id
_entity.type
_entity.pdbx_description
1 polymer ?
#
loop_
_entity_poly.entity_id
_entity_poly.type
_entity_poly.pdbx_seq_one_letter_code
_entity_poly.pdbx_strand_id
1 'polypeptide(L)'
;MEKAKRWGIEAYRQELNEKVSMLEQLLANYDDGRRKSLFCLAVNLLETEDIKHVLEQLTSEVQSDAPLKEKAASAVCLLQAMAEQRKITLKLRKKSKL
;
A
#
# COMPACT_ATOMS: atom_id res chain seq x y z
N MET A 1 7.57 -16.80 -1.03
CA MET A 1 8.49 -17.65 -1.84
C MET A 1 7.79 -18.44 -2.93
N GLU A 2 6.47 -18.68 -2.88
CA GLU A 2 5.78 -19.43 -3.95
C GLU A 2 5.78 -18.71 -5.30
N LYS A 3 5.63 -17.38 -5.34
CA LYS A 3 5.66 -16.60 -6.61
C LYS A 3 7.00 -16.72 -7.36
N ALA A 4 8.13 -16.57 -6.66
CA ALA A 4 9.46 -16.75 -7.24
C ALA A 4 9.70 -18.18 -7.79
N LYS A 5 9.10 -19.19 -7.15
CA LYS A 5 9.11 -20.58 -7.65
C LYS A 5 8.21 -20.79 -8.86
N ARG A 6 7.19 -19.94 -9.06
CA ARG A 6 6.16 -20.09 -10.11
C ARG A 6 6.48 -19.32 -11.40
N TRP A 7 7.10 -18.14 -11.29
CA TRP A 7 7.37 -17.24 -12.44
C TRP A 7 8.85 -16.91 -12.64
N GLY A 8 9.74 -17.47 -11.81
CA GLY A 8 11.17 -17.17 -11.84
C GLY A 8 11.54 -15.92 -11.05
N ILE A 9 12.84 -15.75 -10.82
CA ILE A 9 13.40 -14.68 -9.99
C ILE A 9 13.18 -13.30 -10.62
N GLU A 10 13.23 -13.20 -11.95
CA GLU A 10 13.15 -11.91 -12.65
C GLU A 10 11.76 -11.28 -12.56
N ALA A 11 10.70 -12.05 -12.84
CA ALA A 11 9.32 -11.57 -12.70
C ALA A 11 9.00 -11.16 -11.26
N TYR A 12 9.51 -11.93 -10.28
CA TYR A 12 9.38 -11.58 -8.87
C TYR A 12 10.12 -10.29 -8.50
N ARG A 13 11.31 -10.07 -9.06
CA ARG A 13 12.07 -8.83 -8.86
C ARG A 13 11.35 -7.62 -9.46
N GLN A 14 10.75 -7.77 -10.64
CA GLN A 14 9.96 -6.73 -11.25
C GLN A 14 8.76 -6.34 -10.36
N GLU A 15 8.02 -7.32 -9.86
CA GLU A 15 6.89 -7.08 -8.94
C GLU A 15 7.36 -6.33 -7.68
N LEU A 16 8.50 -6.71 -7.10
CA LEU A 16 9.06 -6.01 -5.95
C LEU A 16 9.44 -4.56 -6.27
N ASN A 17 10.04 -4.31 -7.43
CA ASN A 17 10.38 -2.95 -7.86
C ASN A 17 9.13 -2.08 -8.05
N GLU A 18 8.06 -2.64 -8.63
CA GLU A 18 6.77 -1.96 -8.74
C GLU A 18 6.20 -1.61 -7.36
N LYS A 19 6.26 -2.56 -6.41
CA LYS A 19 5.85 -2.34 -5.02
C LYS A 19 6.67 -1.26 -4.32
N VAL A 20 7.98 -1.21 -4.55
CA VAL A 20 8.85 -0.14 -4.01
C VAL A 20 8.42 1.22 -4.57
N SER A 21 8.22 1.33 -5.88
CA SER A 21 7.80 2.58 -6.52
C SER A 21 6.45 3.08 -6.00
N MET A 22 5.48 2.19 -5.83
CA MET A 22 4.17 2.54 -5.27
C MET A 22 4.28 2.98 -3.81
N LEU A 23 5.15 2.35 -3.01
CA LEU A 23 5.39 2.77 -1.63
C LEU A 23 6.04 4.16 -1.57
N GLU A 24 7.01 4.45 -2.43
CA GLU A 24 7.65 5.76 -2.52
C GLU A 24 6.64 6.84 -2.88
N GLN A 25 5.73 6.57 -3.84
CA GLN A 25 4.66 7.49 -4.21
C GLN A 25 3.71 7.77 -3.04
N LEU A 26 3.32 6.73 -2.28
CA LEU A 26 2.48 6.89 -1.09
C LEU A 26 3.17 7.76 -0.03
N LEU A 27 4.46 7.50 0.24
CA LEU A 27 5.22 8.22 1.25
C LEU A 27 5.47 9.68 0.88
N ALA A 28 5.78 9.96 -0.39
CA ALA A 28 6.07 11.31 -0.85
C ALA A 28 4.83 12.24 -0.82
N ASN A 29 3.65 11.68 -1.10
CA ASN A 29 2.45 12.50 -1.36
C ASN A 29 1.39 12.43 -0.26
N TYR A 30 1.43 11.40 0.60
CA TYR A 30 0.35 11.08 1.54
C TYR A 30 0.83 10.73 2.95
N ASP A 31 2.14 10.73 3.25
CA ASP A 31 2.63 10.51 4.62
C ASP A 31 2.66 11.81 5.43
N ASP A 32 1.85 11.86 6.49
CA ASP A 32 1.82 12.95 7.47
C ASP A 32 2.82 12.73 8.63
N GLY A 33 3.71 11.75 8.49
CA GLY A 33 4.71 11.34 9.49
C GLY A 33 4.21 10.27 10.46
N ARG A 34 2.97 9.78 10.31
CA ARG A 34 2.36 8.80 11.23
C ARG A 34 1.87 7.54 10.55
N ARG A 35 1.86 7.47 9.22
CA ARG A 35 1.18 6.40 8.46
C ARG A 35 2.11 5.46 7.70
N LYS A 36 3.42 5.69 7.73
CA LYS A 36 4.44 4.81 7.11
C LYS A 36 4.22 3.32 7.34
N SER A 37 3.95 2.88 8.58
CA SER A 37 3.71 1.46 8.87
C SER A 37 2.48 0.89 8.17
N LEU A 38 1.41 1.68 8.03
CA LEU A 38 0.21 1.27 7.31
C LEU A 38 0.48 1.13 5.81
N PHE A 39 1.21 2.07 5.21
CA PHE A 39 1.58 1.99 3.79
C PHE A 39 2.49 0.79 3.51
N CYS A 40 3.48 0.54 4.38
CA CYS A 40 4.30 -0.66 4.30
C CYS A 40 3.46 -1.94 4.38
N LEU A 41 2.47 -2.00 5.28
CA LEU A 41 1.59 -3.17 5.39
C LEU A 41 0.74 -3.35 4.13
N ALA A 42 0.13 -2.26 3.64
CA ALA A 42 -0.74 -2.30 2.47
C ALA A 42 0.01 -2.82 1.24
N VAL A 43 1.15 -2.23 0.91
CA VAL A 43 1.95 -2.61 -0.26
C VAL A 43 2.46 -4.06 -0.16
N ASN A 44 2.79 -4.53 1.04
CA ASN A 44 3.26 -5.90 1.24
C ASN A 44 2.14 -6.95 1.19
N LEU A 45 0.93 -6.62 1.66
CA LEU A 45 -0.15 -7.59 1.83
C LEU A 45 -1.18 -7.58 0.70
N LEU A 46 -1.38 -6.44 0.04
CA LEU A 46 -2.27 -6.33 -1.12
C LEU A 46 -1.55 -6.72 -2.41
N GLU A 47 -2.32 -7.12 -3.41
CA GLU A 47 -1.79 -7.37 -4.75
C GLU A 47 -1.41 -6.05 -5.43
N THR A 48 -0.50 -6.11 -6.39
CA THR A 48 0.04 -4.93 -7.09
C THR A 48 -1.08 -4.16 -7.80
N GLU A 49 -2.04 -4.86 -8.40
CA GLU A 49 -3.21 -4.28 -9.07
C GLU A 49 -4.11 -3.51 -8.10
N ASP A 50 -4.28 -4.00 -6.87
CA ASP A 50 -5.10 -3.35 -5.85
C ASP A 50 -4.49 -2.00 -5.43
N ILE A 51 -3.16 -1.95 -5.27
CA ILE A 51 -2.45 -0.71 -4.93
C ILE A 51 -2.52 0.28 -6.09
N LYS A 52 -2.37 -0.19 -7.34
CA LYS A 52 -2.52 0.66 -8.54
C LYS A 52 -3.91 1.31 -8.58
N HIS A 53 -4.96 0.52 -8.35
CA HIS A 53 -6.32 1.04 -8.33
C HIS A 53 -6.53 2.10 -7.25
N VAL A 54 -6.00 1.89 -6.04
CA VAL A 54 -6.09 2.89 -4.97
C VAL A 54 -5.32 4.17 -5.33
N LEU A 55 -4.15 4.07 -5.95
CA LEU A 55 -3.38 5.24 -6.40
C LEU A 55 -4.09 6.02 -7.51
N GLU A 56 -4.75 5.34 -8.43
CA GLU A 56 -5.60 5.95 -9.46
C GLU A 56 -6.77 6.71 -8.81
N GLN A 57 -7.49 6.09 -7.87
CA GLN A 57 -8.57 6.73 -7.12
C GLN A 57 -8.06 7.95 -6.35
N LEU A 58 -6.93 7.85 -5.67
CA LEU A 58 -6.34 8.99 -4.96
C LEU A 58 -6.01 10.14 -5.91
N THR A 59 -5.47 9.84 -7.08
CA THR A 59 -5.16 10.86 -8.09
C THR A 59 -6.42 11.52 -8.65
N SER A 60 -7.53 10.80 -8.73
CA SER A 60 -8.81 11.31 -9.21
C SER A 60 -9.60 12.09 -8.16
N GLU A 61 -9.58 11.66 -6.90
CA GLU A 61 -10.46 12.15 -5.83
C GLU A 61 -9.79 13.18 -4.93
N VAL A 62 -8.45 13.14 -4.81
CA VAL A 62 -7.70 14.01 -3.90
C VAL A 62 -7.09 15.17 -4.69
N GLN A 63 -7.52 16.39 -4.36
CA GLN A 63 -6.93 17.59 -4.95
C GLN A 63 -5.44 17.68 -4.61
N SER A 64 -4.64 18.12 -5.58
CA SER A 64 -3.18 18.15 -5.45
C SER A 64 -2.70 19.13 -4.38
N ASP A 65 -3.45 20.22 -4.18
CA ASP A 65 -3.24 21.31 -3.21
C ASP A 65 -3.94 21.07 -1.86
N ALA A 66 -4.65 19.94 -1.69
CA ALA A 66 -5.27 19.58 -0.43
C ALA A 66 -4.24 19.48 0.71
N PRO A 67 -4.61 19.82 1.96
CA PRO A 67 -3.74 19.66 3.11
C PRO A 67 -3.23 18.23 3.24
N LEU A 68 -1.94 18.05 3.53
CA LEU A 68 -1.30 16.73 3.64
C LEU A 68 -2.04 15.77 4.58
N LYS A 69 -2.64 16.28 5.66
CA LYS A 69 -3.46 15.47 6.58
C LYS A 69 -4.72 14.90 5.93
N GLU A 70 -5.37 15.67 5.06
CA GLU A 70 -6.56 15.21 4.33
C GLU A 70 -6.16 14.18 3.28
N LYS A 71 -5.09 14.45 2.52
CA LYS A 71 -4.50 13.48 1.59
C LYS A 71 -4.18 12.16 2.29
N ALA A 72 -3.52 12.22 3.45
CA ALA A 72 -3.18 11.06 4.26
C ALA A 72 -4.43 10.31 4.75
N ALA A 73 -5.47 11.02 5.18
CA ALA A 73 -6.73 10.42 5.61
C ALA A 73 -7.44 9.68 4.47
N SER A 74 -7.50 10.29 3.28
CA SER A 74 -8.06 9.64 2.08
C SER A 74 -7.28 8.39 1.69
N ALA A 75 -5.95 8.45 1.70
CA ALA A 75 -5.09 7.29 1.41
C ALA A 75 -5.31 6.15 2.42
N VAL A 76 -5.41 6.46 3.71
CA VAL A 76 -5.71 5.46 4.75
C VAL A 76 -7.09 4.84 4.51
N CYS A 77 -8.10 5.66 4.21
CA CYS A 77 -9.47 5.20 3.98
C CYS A 77 -9.54 4.20 2.82
N LEU A 78 -8.98 4.58 1.66
CA LEU A 78 -9.03 3.75 0.45
C LEU A 78 -8.22 2.45 0.62
N LEU A 79 -7.03 2.51 1.23
CA LEU A 79 -6.25 1.30 1.51
C LEU A 79 -6.94 0.36 2.49
N GLN A 80 -7.65 0.90 3.49
CA GLN A 80 -8.43 0.08 4.41
C GLN A 80 -9.65 -0.55 3.73
N ALA A 81 -10.37 0.20 2.90
CA ALA A 81 -11.50 -0.31 2.13
C ALA A 81 -11.06 -1.44 1.18
N MET A 82 -9.95 -1.23 0.46
CA MET A 82 -9.38 -2.25 -0.42
C MET A 82 -8.97 -3.51 0.36
N ALA A 83 -8.32 -3.34 1.52
CA ALA A 83 -7.96 -4.48 2.36
C ALA A 83 -9.19 -5.23 2.89
N GLU A 84 -10.26 -4.53 3.26
CA GLU A 84 -11.52 -5.14 3.67
C GLU A 84 -12.17 -5.94 2.54
N GLN A 85 -12.21 -5.39 1.31
CA GLN A 85 -12.68 -6.11 0.12
C GLN A 85 -11.88 -7.40 -0.12
N ARG A 86 -10.57 -7.37 0.12
CA ARG A 86 -9.68 -8.54 0.03
C ARG A 86 -9.67 -9.42 1.27
N LYS A 87 -10.46 -9.09 2.31
CA LYS A 87 -10.52 -9.78 3.62
C LYS A 87 -9.15 -9.85 4.33
N ILE A 88 -8.34 -8.80 4.16
CA ILE A 88 -7.01 -8.64 4.74
C ILE A 88 -7.06 -7.60 5.86
N THR A 89 -6.40 -7.88 6.98
CA THR A 89 -6.23 -6.90 8.07
C THR A 89 -4.87 -6.22 7.99
N LEU A 90 -4.85 -4.90 7.79
CA LEU A 90 -3.62 -4.09 7.79
C LEU A 90 -3.16 -3.76 9.23
N LYS A 91 -2.83 -4.79 10.02
CA LYS A 91 -2.36 -4.62 11.40
C LYS A 91 -1.19 -5.54 11.70
N LEU A 92 -0.12 -4.98 12.27
CA LEU A 92 0.98 -5.77 12.80
C LEU A 92 0.49 -6.63 13.98
N ARG A 93 0.66 -7.94 13.87
CA ARG A 93 0.45 -8.86 14.99
C ARG A 93 1.71 -8.85 15.85
N LYS A 94 1.60 -8.47 17.13
CA LYS A 94 2.69 -8.68 18.09
C LYS A 94 2.85 -10.18 18.30
N LYS A 95 4.08 -10.68 18.34
CA LYS A 95 4.32 -12.04 18.86
C LYS A 95 3.85 -12.07 20.31
N SER A 96 2.88 -12.91 20.62
CA SER A 96 2.56 -13.26 21.99
C SER A 96 3.82 -13.84 22.62
N LYS A 97 4.21 -13.36 23.81
CA LYS A 97 5.21 -14.08 24.61
C LYS A 97 4.54 -15.39 25.03
N LEU A 98 4.97 -16.49 24.42
CA LEU A 98 4.74 -17.84 24.92
C LEU A 98 5.52 -18.01 26.23
#